data_AF-K2M5S6-F1
#
_entry.id   AF-K2M5S6-F1
#
_cell.length_a   1.000
_cell.length_b   1.000
_cell.length_c   1.000
_cell.angle_alpha   90.00
_cell.angle_beta   90.00
_cell.angle_gamma   90.00
#
_symmetry.space_group_name_H-M   'P 1'
#
loop_
_entity.id
_entity.type
_entity.pdbx_description
1 polymer ?
#
loop_
_entity_poly.entity_id
_entity_poly.type
_entity_poly.pdbx_seq_one_letter_code
_entity_poly.pdbx_strand_id
1 'polypeptide(L)'
;NVFQTVRASSGAIHIVGSALRVSWHSVFAVLGNTFHMDDVGSTLIHLEGSSQSSSLSVLNNSAVVIRGNLVTRPVHCFMYCFFALSVESWSAVVFQGNEMHRTWFVFFTGHSSYIYYNSWLQLSGNLCRESPLEAFLFINPKVNLRDSTMSVSGNQFISSTGTPTVLLIPAVSSELTNGAIVAACNTVNGEEGVNYSILSVYNAAILTCSDPCTLATSCFPAYTTTASSDGCACTCAEGGHGDACLPVAVPEAPSTDGADLCVRGVSVDVEVNVSFGASVVCYVG
;
A
#
# COMPACT_ATOMS: atom_id res chain seq x y z
N ASN A 1 -16.87 0.86 -14.55
CA ASN A 1 -16.14 1.58 -13.49
C ASN A 1 -14.74 1.92 -13.98
N VAL A 2 -14.64 2.93 -14.86
CA VAL A 2 -13.42 3.25 -15.60
C VAL A 2 -13.09 4.72 -15.38
N PHE A 3 -11.90 5.00 -14.86
CA PHE A 3 -11.34 6.35 -14.84
C PHE A 3 -10.55 6.62 -16.11
N GLN A 4 -10.86 7.73 -16.77
CA GLN A 4 -10.12 8.22 -17.93
C GLN A 4 -9.57 9.61 -17.62
N THR A 5 -8.26 9.80 -17.76
CA THR A 5 -7.63 11.10 -17.55
C THR A 5 -7.20 11.70 -18.89
N VAL A 6 -7.85 12.79 -19.32
CA VAL A 6 -7.70 13.37 -20.67
C VAL A 6 -6.48 14.33 -20.79
N ARG A 7 -5.64 14.46 -19.75
CA ARG A 7 -4.46 15.35 -19.75
C ARG A 7 -3.16 14.60 -19.51
N ALA A 8 -2.12 15.00 -20.24
CA ALA A 8 -0.78 14.39 -20.26
C ALA A 8 0.06 14.62 -18.98
N SER A 9 -0.55 14.91 -17.83
CA SER A 9 0.15 15.18 -16.56
C SER A 9 -0.74 14.97 -15.32
N SER A 10 -1.93 14.38 -15.47
CA SER A 10 -2.90 14.29 -14.39
C SER A 10 -2.79 12.97 -13.65
N GLY A 11 -2.77 13.03 -12.31
CA GLY A 11 -3.12 11.88 -11.48
C GLY A 11 -4.63 11.69 -11.37
N ALA A 12 -5.07 10.46 -11.11
CA ALA A 12 -6.48 10.15 -10.89
C ALA A 12 -6.94 10.64 -9.50
N ILE A 13 -6.04 10.56 -8.51
CA ILE A 13 -6.24 11.11 -7.17
C ILE A 13 -5.04 12.02 -6.88
N HIS A 14 -5.31 13.30 -6.65
CA HIS A 14 -4.28 14.31 -6.47
C HIS A 14 -4.59 15.16 -5.23
N ILE A 15 -3.75 15.09 -4.21
CA ILE A 15 -3.91 15.86 -2.97
C ILE A 15 -2.73 16.84 -2.86
N VAL A 16 -3.04 18.13 -2.96
CA VAL A 16 -2.10 19.26 -3.06
C VAL A 16 -2.09 20.05 -1.75
N GLY A 17 -0.89 20.45 -1.32
CA GLY A 17 -0.69 21.44 -0.24
C GLY A 17 -0.96 20.96 1.19
N SER A 18 -1.73 19.88 1.40
CA SER A 18 -1.98 19.28 2.71
C SER A 18 -1.79 17.76 2.68
N ALA A 19 -1.54 17.18 3.86
CA ALA A 19 -1.41 15.73 4.05
C ALA A 19 -2.75 15.02 3.78
N LEU A 20 -2.73 13.87 3.11
CA LEU A 20 -3.82 12.91 3.28
C LEU A 20 -3.71 12.33 4.69
N ARG A 21 -4.64 12.73 5.58
CA ARG A 21 -4.67 12.26 6.96
C ARG A 21 -5.89 11.39 7.22
N VAL A 22 -5.66 10.10 7.48
CA VAL A 22 -6.70 9.15 7.90
C VAL A 22 -6.49 8.88 9.38
N SER A 23 -7.46 9.22 10.21
CA SER A 23 -7.31 9.09 11.67
C SER A 23 -8.63 8.77 12.35
N TRP A 24 -8.55 8.39 13.63
CA TRP A 24 -9.72 8.15 14.48
C TRP A 24 -10.61 7.01 13.99
N HIS A 25 -10.05 5.79 13.90
CA HIS A 25 -10.79 4.60 13.48
C HIS A 25 -11.48 4.77 12.12
N SER A 26 -10.77 5.39 11.17
CA SER A 26 -11.29 5.67 9.83
C SER A 26 -10.57 4.88 8.74
N VAL A 27 -11.23 4.75 7.59
CA VAL A 27 -10.65 4.08 6.43
C VAL A 27 -10.77 4.92 5.17
N PHE A 28 -9.67 5.02 4.43
CA PHE A 28 -9.64 5.50 3.05
C PHE A 28 -9.35 4.31 2.13
N ALA A 29 -10.27 3.98 1.23
CA ALA A 29 -10.09 2.83 0.34
C ALA A 29 -10.29 3.16 -1.14
N VAL A 30 -9.47 2.52 -1.97
CA VAL A 30 -9.54 2.55 -3.45
C VAL A 30 -9.69 1.11 -3.92
N LEU A 31 -10.90 0.73 -4.30
CA LEU A 31 -11.28 -0.69 -4.44
C LEU A 31 -11.83 -0.99 -5.84
N GLY A 32 -11.26 -1.99 -6.52
CA GLY A 32 -11.87 -2.57 -7.71
C GLY A 32 -11.96 -1.65 -8.94
N ASN A 33 -11.14 -0.60 -9.01
CA ASN A 33 -11.22 0.39 -10.09
C ASN A 33 -10.41 -0.03 -11.32
N THR A 34 -10.88 0.32 -12.51
CA THR A 34 -10.06 0.28 -13.72
C THR A 34 -9.56 1.68 -14.07
N PHE A 35 -8.25 1.85 -14.14
CA PHE A 35 -7.60 3.10 -14.51
C PHE A 35 -7.06 3.06 -15.94
N HIS A 36 -7.39 4.10 -16.69
CA HIS A 36 -6.93 4.32 -18.05
C HIS A 36 -6.23 5.68 -18.14
N MET A 37 -4.90 5.65 -18.02
CA MET A 37 -4.08 6.85 -18.07
C MET A 37 -3.53 7.04 -19.49
N ASP A 38 -3.60 8.27 -20.00
CA ASP A 38 -3.20 8.59 -21.37
C ASP A 38 -1.70 8.90 -21.51
N ASP A 39 -0.96 9.04 -20.40
CA ASP A 39 0.45 9.41 -20.41
C ASP A 39 1.32 8.49 -19.53
N VAL A 40 2.48 8.11 -20.07
CA VAL A 40 3.50 7.29 -19.41
C VAL A 40 4.17 8.05 -18.26
N GLY A 41 4.19 9.37 -18.28
CA GLY A 41 4.67 10.22 -17.19
C GLY A 41 3.71 10.36 -16.01
N SER A 42 2.48 9.84 -16.12
CA SER A 42 1.44 10.04 -15.11
C SER A 42 1.68 9.27 -13.81
N THR A 43 1.18 9.82 -12.70
CA THR A 43 1.16 9.18 -11.39
C THR A 43 -0.28 9.00 -10.93
N LEU A 44 -0.73 7.78 -10.65
CA LEU A 44 -2.15 7.50 -10.38
C LEU A 44 -2.68 8.20 -9.12
N ILE A 45 -1.97 8.01 -8.01
CA ILE A 45 -2.25 8.59 -6.71
C ILE A 45 -1.04 9.43 -6.34
N HIS A 46 -1.18 10.75 -6.42
CA HIS A 46 -0.15 11.71 -6.07
C HIS A 46 -0.52 12.42 -4.78
N LEU A 47 0.26 12.15 -3.72
CA LEU A 47 0.11 12.76 -2.41
C LEU A 47 1.29 13.71 -2.20
N GLU A 48 1.04 15.01 -2.33
CA GLU A 48 2.11 15.99 -2.20
C GLU A 48 2.41 16.26 -0.72
N GLY A 49 1.47 16.82 0.03
CA GLY A 49 1.71 17.30 1.40
C GLY A 49 2.43 18.66 1.42
N SER A 50 3.23 18.92 2.45
CA SER A 50 4.06 20.14 2.54
C SER A 50 5.35 19.85 3.29
N SER A 51 6.34 20.74 3.26
CA SER A 51 7.57 20.55 4.06
C SER A 51 7.33 20.48 5.57
N GLN A 52 6.14 20.90 6.03
CA GLN A 52 5.72 20.88 7.43
C GLN A 52 4.82 19.69 7.77
N SER A 53 4.43 18.87 6.79
CA SER A 53 3.50 17.74 7.00
C SER A 53 3.84 16.54 6.12
N SER A 54 3.56 15.34 6.61
CA SER A 54 3.69 14.11 5.81
C SER A 54 2.74 14.16 4.60
N SER A 55 3.08 13.51 3.48
CA SER A 55 2.12 13.33 2.37
C SER A 55 0.96 12.44 2.76
N LEU A 56 1.26 11.41 3.56
CA LEU A 56 0.29 10.46 4.09
C LEU A 56 0.50 10.30 5.59
N SER A 57 -0.59 10.35 6.36
CA SER A 57 -0.61 10.05 7.80
C SER A 57 -1.80 9.16 8.11
N VAL A 58 -1.54 7.92 8.54
CA VAL A 58 -2.57 6.95 8.95
C VAL A 58 -2.40 6.66 10.43
N LEU A 59 -3.36 7.08 11.25
CA LEU A 59 -3.19 7.22 12.69
C LEU A 59 -4.36 6.64 13.48
N ASN A 60 -4.11 6.22 14.72
CA ASN A 60 -5.14 5.86 15.70
C ASN A 60 -6.13 4.81 15.18
N ASN A 61 -5.64 3.58 15.01
CA ASN A 61 -6.42 2.42 14.55
C ASN A 61 -7.11 2.69 13.21
N SER A 62 -6.42 3.32 12.26
CA SER A 62 -6.99 3.66 10.95
C SER A 62 -6.35 2.87 9.82
N ALA A 63 -6.98 2.86 8.66
CA ALA A 63 -6.48 2.12 7.50
C ALA A 63 -6.52 2.91 6.19
N VAL A 64 -5.51 2.72 5.35
CA VAL A 64 -5.56 3.03 3.92
C VAL A 64 -5.50 1.71 3.15
N VAL A 65 -6.47 1.48 2.26
CA VAL A 65 -6.59 0.19 1.56
C VAL A 65 -6.76 0.39 0.06
N ILE A 66 -5.76 0.00 -0.72
CA ILE A 66 -5.76 0.04 -2.18
C ILE A 66 -5.79 -1.40 -2.68
N ARG A 67 -6.96 -1.87 -3.14
CA ARG A 67 -7.15 -3.29 -3.42
C ARG A 67 -7.90 -3.58 -4.71
N GLY A 68 -7.41 -4.56 -5.47
CA GLY A 68 -8.13 -5.12 -6.63
C GLY A 68 -8.25 -4.15 -7.81
N ASN A 69 -7.41 -3.13 -7.91
CA ASN A 69 -7.46 -2.17 -9.00
C ASN A 69 -6.68 -2.68 -10.23
N LEU A 70 -7.09 -2.26 -11.42
CA LEU A 70 -6.47 -2.57 -12.70
C LEU A 70 -5.94 -1.29 -13.36
N VAL A 71 -4.65 -1.22 -13.65
CA VAL A 71 -4.04 -0.14 -14.44
C VAL A 71 -3.72 -0.65 -15.84
N THR A 72 -4.50 -0.19 -16.83
CA THR A 72 -4.54 -0.77 -18.18
C THR A 72 -3.43 -0.29 -19.12
N ARG A 73 -2.73 0.79 -18.76
CA ARG A 73 -1.69 1.42 -19.58
C ARG A 73 -0.45 1.71 -18.73
N PRO A 74 0.74 1.87 -19.34
CA PRO A 74 1.93 2.24 -18.60
C PRO A 74 1.76 3.59 -17.89
N VAL A 75 2.26 3.67 -16.66
CA VAL A 75 2.29 4.89 -15.85
C VAL A 75 3.66 5.02 -15.18
N HIS A 76 4.06 6.23 -14.80
CA HIS A 76 5.34 6.42 -14.12
C HIS A 76 5.27 5.82 -12.73
N CYS A 77 4.22 6.15 -11.97
CA CYS A 77 4.02 5.64 -10.63
C CYS A 77 2.56 5.31 -10.32
N PHE A 78 2.27 4.23 -9.60
CA PHE A 78 0.91 4.00 -9.10
C PHE A 78 0.64 4.95 -7.93
N MET A 79 1.42 4.88 -6.86
CA MET A 79 1.25 5.69 -5.66
C MET A 79 2.55 6.39 -5.29
N TYR A 80 2.52 7.72 -5.28
CA TYR A 80 3.64 8.56 -4.91
C TYR A 80 3.30 9.44 -3.71
N CYS A 81 4.05 9.26 -2.63
CA CYS A 81 4.11 10.20 -1.50
C CYS A 81 5.34 11.09 -1.68
N PHE A 82 5.16 12.39 -1.96
CA PHE A 82 6.28 13.29 -2.23
C PHE A 82 7.16 13.53 -0.99
N PHE A 83 6.54 13.79 0.14
CA PHE A 83 7.12 13.90 1.48
C PHE A 83 6.98 12.58 2.25
N ALA A 84 6.99 12.67 3.58
CA ALA A 84 7.02 11.52 4.46
C ALA A 84 5.70 10.72 4.40
N LEU A 85 5.81 9.44 4.70
CA LEU A 85 4.67 8.56 5.00
C LEU A 85 4.75 8.21 6.49
N SER A 86 3.66 8.40 7.21
CA SER A 86 3.53 8.05 8.63
C SER A 86 2.35 7.08 8.81
N VAL A 87 2.61 5.93 9.45
CA VAL A 87 1.61 4.94 9.83
C VAL A 87 1.85 4.61 11.29
N GLU A 88 0.94 5.05 12.15
CA GLU A 88 1.17 5.03 13.59
C GLU A 88 -0.05 4.56 14.38
N SER A 89 0.23 4.04 15.58
CA SER A 89 -0.78 3.67 16.57
C SER A 89 -1.77 2.65 16.02
N TRP A 90 -1.30 1.41 15.84
CA TRP A 90 -2.11 0.27 15.39
C TRP A 90 -2.81 0.52 14.05
N SER A 91 -2.19 1.33 13.18
CA SER A 91 -2.74 1.68 11.87
C SER A 91 -2.11 0.87 10.75
N ALA A 92 -2.80 0.79 9.61
CA ALA A 92 -2.35 -0.01 8.48
C ALA A 92 -2.43 0.72 7.13
N VAL A 93 -1.46 0.47 6.27
CA VAL A 93 -1.53 0.76 4.83
C VAL A 93 -1.42 -0.57 4.08
N VAL A 94 -2.43 -0.89 3.28
CA VAL A 94 -2.55 -2.16 2.56
C VAL A 94 -2.67 -1.89 1.06
N PHE A 95 -1.76 -2.45 0.28
CA PHE A 95 -1.77 -2.41 -1.18
C PHE A 95 -1.83 -3.84 -1.72
N GLN A 96 -3.02 -4.32 -2.05
CA GLN A 96 -3.26 -5.74 -2.22
C GLN A 96 -3.95 -6.11 -3.55
N GLY A 97 -3.45 -7.13 -4.24
CA GLY A 97 -4.18 -7.72 -5.37
C GLY A 97 -4.43 -6.77 -6.53
N ASN A 98 -3.59 -5.74 -6.69
CA ASN A 98 -3.69 -4.82 -7.82
C ASN A 98 -2.96 -5.40 -9.03
N GLU A 99 -3.51 -5.15 -10.21
CA GLU A 99 -2.91 -5.50 -11.48
C GLU A 99 -2.49 -4.24 -12.23
N MET A 100 -1.29 -4.26 -12.78
CA MET A 100 -0.74 -3.11 -13.48
C MET A 100 0.08 -3.51 -14.69
N HIS A 101 -0.01 -2.68 -15.72
CA HIS A 101 0.95 -2.66 -16.81
C HIS A 101 2.32 -2.13 -16.31
N ARG A 102 3.27 -1.94 -17.24
CA ARG A 102 4.60 -1.40 -16.95
C ARG A 102 4.56 -0.11 -16.11
N THR A 103 5.41 -0.03 -15.08
CA THR A 103 5.65 1.19 -14.29
C THR A 103 7.14 1.49 -14.08
N TRP A 104 7.49 2.68 -13.59
CA TRP A 104 8.83 2.89 -13.02
C TRP A 104 8.83 2.45 -11.57
N PHE A 105 7.82 2.90 -10.83
CA PHE A 105 7.57 2.55 -9.44
C PHE A 105 6.12 2.14 -9.22
N VAL A 106 5.86 1.19 -8.33
CA VAL A 106 4.47 0.94 -7.89
C VAL A 106 4.15 1.84 -6.71
N PHE A 107 4.96 1.76 -5.65
CA PHE A 107 4.83 2.61 -4.48
C PHE A 107 6.15 3.33 -4.25
N PHE A 108 6.13 4.67 -4.32
CA PHE A 108 7.30 5.50 -4.10
C PHE A 108 7.06 6.50 -2.95
N THR A 109 7.99 6.58 -2.01
CA THR A 109 8.05 7.69 -1.03
C THR A 109 9.29 8.53 -1.30
N GLY A 110 9.12 9.83 -1.49
CA GLY A 110 10.21 10.77 -1.75
C GLY A 110 11.00 11.14 -0.49
N HIS A 111 10.40 10.97 0.69
CA HIS A 111 11.05 11.15 1.99
C HIS A 111 10.85 9.95 2.93
N SER A 112 11.52 10.02 4.08
CA SER A 112 11.56 8.93 5.07
C SER A 112 10.15 8.46 5.45
N SER A 113 9.99 7.15 5.56
CA SER A 113 8.76 6.54 6.08
C SER A 113 8.90 6.23 7.57
N TYR A 114 7.80 6.36 8.31
CA TYR A 114 7.71 6.15 9.75
C TYR A 114 6.57 5.18 10.02
N ILE A 115 6.89 3.98 10.47
CA ILE A 115 5.88 2.95 10.77
C ILE A 115 6.06 2.57 12.24
N TYR A 116 5.22 3.11 13.11
CA TYR A 116 5.42 3.07 14.56
C TYR A 116 4.22 2.53 15.33
N TYR A 117 4.50 2.00 16.51
CA TYR A 117 3.51 1.63 17.53
C TYR A 117 2.52 0.57 17.02
N ASN A 118 3.02 -0.63 16.72
CA ASN A 118 2.22 -1.77 16.25
C ASN A 118 1.50 -1.50 14.93
N SER A 119 2.12 -0.75 14.03
CA SER A 119 1.55 -0.42 12.72
C SER A 119 2.09 -1.30 11.60
N TRP A 120 1.43 -1.26 10.44
CA TRP A 120 1.73 -2.15 9.33
C TRP A 120 1.67 -1.47 7.96
N LEU A 121 2.73 -1.65 7.17
CA LEU A 121 2.72 -1.36 5.74
C LEU A 121 2.82 -2.69 4.98
N GLN A 122 1.82 -3.01 4.17
CA GLN A 122 1.74 -4.27 3.44
C GLN A 122 1.52 -4.03 1.94
N LEU A 123 2.33 -4.70 1.12
CA LEU A 123 2.10 -4.81 -0.32
C LEU A 123 2.07 -6.29 -0.72
N SER A 124 0.88 -6.82 -1.01
CA SER A 124 0.70 -8.26 -1.21
C SER A 124 -0.08 -8.66 -2.46
N GLY A 125 0.31 -9.76 -3.09
CA GLY A 125 -0.48 -10.40 -4.15
C GLY A 125 -0.69 -9.57 -5.42
N ASN A 126 0.16 -8.58 -5.70
CA ASN A 126 0.01 -7.72 -6.87
C ASN A 126 0.62 -8.36 -8.12
N LEU A 127 0.07 -8.06 -9.29
CA LEU A 127 0.57 -8.54 -10.59
C LEU A 127 1.07 -7.39 -11.45
N CYS A 128 2.37 -7.38 -11.73
CA CYS A 128 2.98 -6.51 -12.72
C CYS A 128 3.14 -7.26 -14.05
N ARG A 129 2.28 -6.96 -15.03
CA ARG A 129 2.32 -7.56 -16.37
C ARG A 129 3.60 -7.25 -17.14
N GLU A 130 4.28 -6.19 -16.74
CA GLU A 130 5.66 -5.91 -17.07
C GLU A 130 6.32 -5.36 -15.81
N SER A 131 7.53 -5.84 -15.53
CA SER A 131 8.27 -5.49 -14.33
C SER A 131 8.51 -3.97 -14.23
N PRO A 132 8.45 -3.39 -13.01
CA PRO A 132 8.84 -2.01 -12.79
C PRO A 132 10.27 -1.76 -13.28
N LEU A 133 10.49 -0.61 -13.92
CA LEU A 133 11.81 -0.26 -14.48
C LEU A 133 12.86 0.00 -13.39
N GLU A 134 12.45 0.51 -12.24
CA GLU A 134 13.35 0.83 -11.12
C GLU A 134 13.10 -0.08 -9.92
N ALA A 135 11.92 0.02 -9.30
CA ALA A 135 11.55 -0.82 -8.16
C ALA A 135 10.03 -0.93 -7.97
N PHE A 136 9.56 -2.03 -7.41
CA PHE A 136 8.16 -2.16 -7.01
C PHE A 136 7.84 -1.23 -5.83
N LEU A 137 8.51 -1.40 -4.69
CA LEU A 137 8.45 -0.49 -3.55
C LEU A 137 9.80 0.24 -3.39
N PHE A 138 9.78 1.57 -3.48
CA PHE A 138 10.93 2.42 -3.19
C PHE A 138 10.62 3.36 -2.01
N ILE A 139 11.34 3.17 -0.91
CA ILE A 139 11.29 4.07 0.24
C ILE A 139 12.55 4.93 0.26
N ASN A 140 12.45 6.19 -0.17
CA ASN A 140 13.59 7.10 -0.25
C ASN A 140 13.60 8.08 0.93
N PRO A 141 14.69 8.23 1.69
CA PRO A 141 15.90 7.40 1.64
C PRO A 141 15.82 6.18 2.57
N LYS A 142 14.91 6.16 3.56
CA LYS A 142 14.91 5.15 4.62
C LYS A 142 13.52 4.91 5.20
N VAL A 143 13.37 3.77 5.86
CA VAL A 143 12.23 3.45 6.71
C VAL A 143 12.64 3.45 8.17
N ASN A 144 11.79 3.97 9.04
CA ASN A 144 11.93 3.87 10.49
C ASN A 144 10.81 2.99 11.03
N LEU A 145 11.17 2.07 11.92
CA LEU A 145 10.27 1.04 12.42
C LEU A 145 10.35 0.98 13.95
N ARG A 146 9.19 1.01 14.61
CA ARG A 146 9.07 0.85 16.06
C ARG A 146 7.94 -0.09 16.41
N ASP A 147 8.28 -1.27 16.92
CA ASP A 147 7.31 -2.33 17.26
C ASP A 147 6.33 -2.58 16.11
N SER A 148 6.82 -2.53 14.87
CA SER A 148 5.98 -2.45 13.67
C SER A 148 6.55 -3.25 12.52
N THR A 149 5.70 -3.56 11.55
CA THR A 149 6.06 -4.47 10.45
C THR A 149 5.89 -3.78 9.10
N MET A 150 6.84 -4.00 8.21
CA MET A 150 6.67 -3.77 6.77
C MET A 150 6.77 -5.10 6.05
N SER A 151 5.82 -5.39 5.16
CA SER A 151 5.79 -6.65 4.43
C SER A 151 5.53 -6.49 2.94
N VAL A 152 6.24 -7.28 2.13
CA VAL A 152 6.08 -7.33 0.68
C VAL A 152 6.03 -8.79 0.24
N SER A 153 4.87 -9.29 -0.18
CA SER A 153 4.70 -10.73 -0.37
C SER A 153 3.80 -11.16 -1.53
N GLY A 154 4.04 -12.34 -2.10
CA GLY A 154 3.15 -12.91 -3.10
C GLY A 154 3.03 -12.10 -4.39
N ASN A 155 3.93 -11.14 -4.64
CA ASN A 155 3.85 -10.29 -5.82
C ASN A 155 4.47 -10.99 -7.03
N GLN A 156 3.80 -10.89 -8.17
CA GLN A 156 4.20 -11.53 -9.41
C GLN A 156 4.62 -10.50 -10.44
N PHE A 157 5.77 -10.74 -11.07
CA PHE A 157 6.37 -9.86 -12.05
C PHE A 157 6.60 -10.63 -13.34
N ILE A 158 6.24 -10.04 -14.48
CA ILE A 158 6.62 -10.58 -15.79
C ILE A 158 7.79 -9.74 -16.30
N SER A 159 8.89 -10.37 -16.69
CA SER A 159 10.10 -9.68 -17.16
C SER A 159 10.74 -10.39 -18.34
N SER A 160 11.11 -9.65 -19.37
CA SER A 160 11.90 -10.15 -20.49
C SER A 160 13.38 -9.78 -20.41
N THR A 161 13.78 -8.84 -19.52
CA THR A 161 15.08 -8.14 -19.62
C THR A 161 15.82 -7.97 -18.29
N GLY A 162 15.55 -8.80 -17.30
CA GLY A 162 16.34 -8.82 -16.06
C GLY A 162 15.52 -9.11 -14.82
N THR A 163 16.20 -9.09 -13.68
CA THR A 163 15.61 -9.34 -12.37
C THR A 163 14.97 -8.06 -11.83
N PRO A 164 13.65 -8.05 -11.52
CA PRO A 164 13.00 -6.88 -10.94
C PRO A 164 13.47 -6.64 -9.51
N THR A 165 13.60 -5.37 -9.13
CA THR A 165 13.82 -4.97 -7.74
C THR A 165 12.46 -4.83 -7.04
N VAL A 166 12.19 -5.67 -6.06
CA VAL A 166 10.93 -5.66 -5.31
C VAL A 166 10.93 -4.59 -4.23
N LEU A 167 12.06 -4.41 -3.55
CA LEU A 167 12.22 -3.44 -2.47
C LEU A 167 13.54 -2.71 -2.60
N LEU A 168 13.50 -1.38 -2.55
CA LEU A 168 14.67 -0.51 -2.53
C LEU A 168 14.62 0.41 -1.31
N ILE A 169 15.63 0.34 -0.45
CA ILE A 169 15.82 1.22 0.71
C ILE A 169 17.31 1.60 0.79
N PRO A 170 17.70 2.78 0.27
CA PRO A 170 19.10 3.12 0.03
C PRO A 170 19.86 3.59 1.28
N ALA A 171 19.18 4.00 2.35
CA ALA A 171 19.83 4.52 3.55
C ALA A 171 19.41 3.77 4.82
N VAL A 172 20.28 3.86 5.82
CA VAL A 172 20.07 3.24 7.13
C VAL A 172 18.95 3.95 7.90
N SER A 173 18.22 3.17 8.69
CA SER A 173 17.22 3.72 9.61
C SER A 173 17.86 4.65 10.64
N SER A 174 17.16 5.72 11.02
CA SER A 174 17.51 6.46 12.23
C SER A 174 16.96 5.80 13.48
N GLU A 175 15.83 5.10 13.34
CA GLU A 175 15.09 4.52 14.45
C GLU A 175 14.55 3.16 14.04
N LEU A 176 15.25 2.12 14.49
CA LEU A 176 14.87 0.73 14.30
C LEU A 176 14.80 0.05 15.68
N THR A 177 13.59 -0.03 16.24
CA THR A 177 13.34 -0.61 17.57
C THR A 177 12.28 -1.70 17.44
N ASN A 178 12.67 -2.98 17.57
CA ASN A 178 11.73 -4.10 17.44
C ASN A 178 10.89 -4.04 16.13
N GLY A 179 11.50 -3.52 15.07
CA GLY A 179 10.90 -3.40 13.74
C GLY A 179 11.22 -4.61 12.88
N ALA A 180 10.28 -5.02 12.04
CA ALA A 180 10.46 -6.14 11.12
C ALA A 180 10.22 -5.71 9.67
N ILE A 181 11.13 -6.13 8.77
CA ILE A 181 10.88 -6.14 7.32
C ILE A 181 10.79 -7.60 6.89
N VAL A 182 9.67 -7.97 6.26
CA VAL A 182 9.42 -9.34 5.81
C VAL A 182 9.08 -9.35 4.33
N ALA A 183 9.87 -10.06 3.54
CA ALA A 183 9.56 -10.34 2.14
C ALA A 183 9.32 -11.83 1.96
N ALA A 184 8.25 -12.23 1.27
CA ALA A 184 7.95 -13.65 1.10
C ALA A 184 7.34 -13.94 -0.28
N CYS A 185 7.83 -14.98 -0.94
CA CYS A 185 7.24 -15.49 -2.19
C CYS A 185 6.95 -14.42 -3.25
N ASN A 186 7.90 -13.54 -3.54
CA ASN A 186 7.80 -12.65 -4.70
C ASN A 186 8.51 -13.32 -5.89
N THR A 187 7.84 -13.37 -7.04
CA THR A 187 8.28 -14.20 -8.18
C THR A 187 8.39 -13.40 -9.46
N VAL A 188 9.37 -13.72 -10.30
CA VAL A 188 9.48 -13.22 -11.67
C VAL A 188 9.28 -14.38 -12.66
N ASN A 189 8.38 -14.21 -13.62
CA ASN A 189 8.00 -15.24 -14.60
C ASN A 189 7.58 -16.59 -13.97
N GLY A 190 6.99 -16.55 -12.77
CA GLY A 190 6.57 -17.74 -12.02
C GLY A 190 7.69 -18.43 -11.23
N GLU A 191 8.91 -17.89 -11.24
CA GLU A 191 10.06 -18.41 -10.50
C GLU A 191 10.51 -17.45 -9.40
N GLU A 192 11.16 -17.98 -8.37
CA GLU A 192 11.89 -17.17 -7.41
C GLU A 192 13.11 -16.52 -8.08
N GLY A 193 13.66 -15.45 -7.47
CA GLY A 193 14.85 -14.78 -7.99
C GLY A 193 14.66 -13.30 -8.29
N VAL A 194 13.77 -12.63 -7.54
CA VAL A 194 13.67 -11.17 -7.50
C VAL A 194 14.78 -10.53 -6.64
N ASN A 195 15.02 -9.23 -6.82
CA ASN A 195 16.05 -8.50 -6.07
C ASN A 195 15.47 -7.67 -4.91
N TYR A 196 16.20 -7.58 -3.81
CA TYR A 196 15.90 -6.70 -2.67
C TYR A 196 17.15 -5.86 -2.37
N SER A 197 17.11 -4.58 -2.72
CA SER A 197 18.20 -3.63 -2.49
C SER A 197 17.99 -2.90 -1.17
N ILE A 198 18.31 -3.60 -0.08
CA ILE A 198 18.13 -3.14 1.30
C ILE A 198 19.43 -3.28 2.07
N LEU A 199 19.72 -2.33 2.96
CA LEU A 199 20.91 -2.39 3.80
C LEU A 199 20.76 -3.44 4.90
N SER A 200 21.87 -4.11 5.24
CA SER A 200 21.89 -5.20 6.23
C SER A 200 21.43 -4.80 7.64
N VAL A 201 21.50 -3.51 7.97
CA VAL A 201 21.01 -2.97 9.26
C VAL A 201 19.53 -3.28 9.50
N TYR A 202 18.73 -3.45 8.45
CA TYR A 202 17.32 -3.75 8.57
C TYR A 202 17.01 -5.21 8.93
N ASN A 203 18.01 -6.10 8.82
CA ASN A 203 17.87 -7.54 9.11
C ASN A 203 16.58 -8.16 8.55
N ALA A 204 16.26 -7.88 7.28
CA ALA A 204 15.00 -8.31 6.69
C ALA A 204 14.94 -9.82 6.53
N ALA A 205 13.78 -10.40 6.85
CA ALA A 205 13.49 -11.80 6.60
C ALA A 205 13.03 -11.96 5.15
N ILE A 206 13.79 -12.70 4.34
CA ILE A 206 13.44 -13.01 2.94
C ILE A 206 13.10 -14.51 2.89
N LEU A 207 11.84 -14.81 2.60
CA LEU A 207 11.26 -16.15 2.66
C LEU A 207 10.89 -16.64 1.26
N THR A 208 11.08 -17.93 1.04
CA THR A 208 10.74 -18.65 -0.19
C THR A 208 9.23 -18.90 -0.29
N CYS A 209 8.77 -19.35 -1.45
CA CYS A 209 7.38 -19.74 -1.70
C CYS A 209 6.98 -21.08 -1.07
N SER A 210 7.93 -21.82 -0.48
CA SER A 210 7.66 -23.11 0.19
C SER A 210 6.84 -22.97 1.47
N ASP A 211 6.89 -21.82 2.12
CA ASP A 211 6.02 -21.47 3.24
C ASP A 211 5.29 -20.16 2.90
N PRO A 212 4.17 -20.24 2.16
CA PRO A 212 3.45 -19.05 1.72
C PRO A 212 2.79 -18.31 2.88
N CYS A 213 2.64 -18.94 4.06
CA CYS A 213 1.82 -18.44 5.16
C CYS A 213 2.65 -17.95 6.33
N THR A 214 3.41 -16.89 6.09
CA THR A 214 3.99 -16.12 7.18
C THR A 214 2.94 -15.16 7.76
N LEU A 215 2.68 -15.26 9.06
CA LEU A 215 1.74 -14.39 9.78
C LEU A 215 1.91 -12.90 9.43
N ALA A 216 3.14 -12.42 9.47
CA ALA A 216 3.51 -11.02 9.24
C ALA A 216 3.29 -10.52 7.79
N THR A 217 3.01 -11.42 6.85
CA THR A 217 2.75 -11.09 5.44
C THR A 217 1.26 -11.11 5.09
N SER A 218 0.47 -11.93 5.78
CA SER A 218 -0.95 -12.13 5.50
C SER A 218 -1.87 -11.41 6.47
N CYS A 219 -1.47 -11.31 7.74
CA CYS A 219 -2.30 -10.81 8.83
C CYS A 219 -1.68 -9.58 9.48
N PHE A 220 -2.48 -8.60 9.86
CA PHE A 220 -2.01 -7.46 10.63
C PHE A 220 -1.60 -7.91 12.04
N PRO A 221 -0.32 -7.88 12.43
CA PRO A 221 0.12 -8.53 13.67
C PRO A 221 -0.54 -7.99 14.93
N ALA A 222 -0.90 -6.70 14.93
CA ALA A 222 -1.45 -6.04 16.11
C ALA A 222 -2.87 -6.51 16.49
N TYR A 223 -3.62 -7.03 15.52
CA TYR A 223 -5.00 -7.48 15.69
C TYR A 223 -5.19 -8.95 15.31
N THR A 224 -4.12 -9.75 15.32
CA THR A 224 -4.17 -11.17 15.01
C THR A 224 -3.84 -12.00 16.25
N THR A 225 -4.71 -12.95 16.60
CA THR A 225 -4.47 -13.89 17.71
C THR A 225 -3.72 -15.12 17.24
N THR A 226 -4.15 -15.71 16.13
CA THR A 226 -3.56 -16.88 15.49
C THR A 226 -3.74 -16.78 13.99
N ALA A 227 -2.88 -17.45 13.21
CA ALA A 227 -3.20 -17.79 11.82
C ALA A 227 -3.07 -19.30 11.64
N SER A 228 -3.91 -19.85 10.75
CA SER A 228 -3.77 -21.24 10.37
C SER A 228 -2.48 -21.43 9.58
N SER A 229 -1.80 -22.55 9.82
CA SER A 229 -0.75 -23.05 8.93
C SER A 229 -1.32 -23.39 7.54
N ASP A 230 -2.59 -23.79 7.51
CA ASP A 230 -3.29 -24.23 6.31
C ASP A 230 -4.08 -23.06 5.72
N GLY A 231 -3.54 -22.41 4.69
CA GLY A 231 -4.26 -21.39 3.89
C GLY A 231 -4.18 -19.94 4.40
N CYS A 232 -3.28 -19.64 5.33
CA CYS A 232 -2.97 -18.28 5.81
C CYS A 232 -4.16 -17.54 6.43
N ALA A 233 -5.17 -18.26 6.94
CA ALA A 233 -6.37 -17.64 7.46
C ALA A 233 -6.09 -16.99 8.82
N CYS A 234 -6.37 -15.71 8.94
CA CYS A 234 -6.15 -14.94 10.17
C CYS A 234 -7.35 -15.06 11.11
N THR A 235 -7.09 -15.29 12.40
CA THR A 235 -8.08 -15.19 13.47
C THR A 235 -7.89 -13.87 14.20
N CYS A 236 -8.85 -12.97 14.05
CA CYS A 236 -8.71 -11.61 14.57
C CYS A 236 -8.93 -11.53 16.08
N ALA A 237 -8.14 -10.67 16.73
CA ALA A 237 -8.38 -10.19 18.08
C ALA A 237 -9.56 -9.22 18.09
N GLU A 238 -10.01 -8.84 19.29
CA GLU A 238 -11.00 -7.79 19.46
C GLU A 238 -10.56 -6.50 18.76
N GLY A 239 -11.46 -5.92 17.95
CA GLY A 239 -11.18 -4.73 17.13
C GLY A 239 -10.52 -5.00 15.77
N GLY A 240 -10.11 -6.24 15.48
CA GLY A 240 -9.64 -6.63 14.15
C GLY A 240 -10.78 -6.97 13.20
N HIS A 241 -10.66 -6.55 11.94
CA HIS A 241 -11.71 -6.68 10.93
C HIS A 241 -11.21 -7.33 9.62
N GLY A 242 -12.03 -8.22 9.07
CA GLY A 242 -11.81 -8.87 7.76
C GLY A 242 -10.67 -9.88 7.75
N ASP A 243 -10.34 -10.39 6.56
CA ASP A 243 -9.40 -11.51 6.39
C ASP A 243 -7.97 -11.20 6.86
N ALA A 244 -7.56 -9.93 6.83
CA ALA A 244 -6.24 -9.49 7.27
C ALA A 244 -6.23 -8.86 8.67
N CYS A 245 -7.37 -8.90 9.40
CA CYS A 245 -7.53 -8.33 10.74
C CYS A 245 -7.14 -6.84 10.83
N LEU A 246 -7.63 -6.03 9.90
CA LEU A 246 -7.37 -4.59 9.85
C LEU A 246 -8.06 -3.84 11.01
N PRO A 247 -7.55 -2.67 11.41
CA PRO A 247 -8.07 -1.94 12.58
C PRO A 247 -9.46 -1.33 12.36
N VAL A 248 -9.92 -1.30 11.10
CA VAL A 248 -11.24 -0.80 10.70
C VAL A 248 -11.78 -1.71 9.61
N ALA A 249 -13.09 -1.95 9.60
CA ALA A 249 -13.75 -2.66 8.53
C ALA A 249 -13.59 -1.90 7.19
N VAL A 250 -13.06 -2.58 6.19
CA VAL A 250 -13.01 -2.09 4.81
C VAL A 250 -14.36 -2.39 4.17
N PRO A 251 -15.09 -1.40 3.62
CA PRO A 251 -16.34 -1.70 2.96
C PRO A 251 -16.11 -2.59 1.74
N GLU A 252 -17.08 -3.46 1.50
CA GLU A 252 -17.11 -4.27 0.30
C GLU A 252 -17.46 -3.40 -0.90
N ALA A 253 -16.98 -3.78 -2.09
CA ALA A 253 -17.43 -3.13 -3.31
C ALA A 253 -18.95 -3.30 -3.41
N PRO A 254 -19.73 -2.22 -3.63
CA PRO A 254 -21.18 -2.27 -3.63
C PRO A 254 -21.68 -3.32 -4.62
N SER A 255 -22.46 -4.27 -4.12
CA SER A 255 -23.43 -5.01 -4.93
C SER A 255 -24.56 -4.04 -5.31
N THR A 256 -25.25 -4.30 -6.40
CA THR A 256 -26.27 -3.41 -6.99
C THR A 256 -27.48 -3.10 -6.08
N ASP A 257 -27.56 -3.66 -4.86
CA ASP A 257 -28.74 -3.63 -3.99
C ASP A 257 -28.52 -3.03 -2.58
N GLY A 258 -27.38 -2.39 -2.30
CA GLY A 258 -27.03 -1.87 -0.96
C GLY A 258 -26.79 -0.37 -0.89
N ALA A 259 -27.12 0.25 0.25
CA ALA A 259 -26.91 1.68 0.52
C ALA A 259 -25.44 2.09 0.25
N ASP A 260 -25.26 3.12 -0.59
CA ASP A 260 -23.96 3.60 -1.07
C ASP A 260 -23.06 4.13 0.06
N LEU A 261 -22.16 3.28 0.58
CA LEU A 261 -21.05 3.69 1.46
C LEU A 261 -19.83 4.20 0.68
N CYS A 262 -19.83 4.08 -0.64
CA CYS A 262 -18.73 4.44 -1.53
C CYS A 262 -19.12 5.62 -2.44
N VAL A 263 -18.25 6.62 -2.54
CA VAL A 263 -18.44 7.80 -3.41
C VAL A 263 -17.97 7.50 -4.84
N ARG A 264 -18.77 7.90 -5.83
CA ARG A 264 -18.50 7.81 -7.28
C ARG A 264 -18.20 9.20 -7.87
N GLY A 265 -17.19 9.30 -8.75
CA GLY A 265 -17.00 10.47 -9.63
C GLY A 265 -16.64 11.79 -8.93
N VAL A 266 -15.75 11.76 -7.93
CA VAL A 266 -15.36 12.95 -7.15
C VAL A 266 -13.99 13.49 -7.57
N SER A 267 -13.91 14.78 -7.91
CA SER A 267 -12.67 15.56 -7.83
C SER A 267 -12.60 16.20 -6.44
N VAL A 268 -11.61 15.80 -5.63
CA VAL A 268 -11.45 16.31 -4.25
C VAL A 268 -10.63 17.60 -4.29
N ASP A 269 -11.30 18.75 -4.19
CA ASP A 269 -10.65 20.07 -4.14
C ASP A 269 -10.56 20.64 -2.71
N VAL A 270 -11.15 20.02 -1.68
CA VAL A 270 -11.20 20.58 -0.30
C VAL A 270 -11.20 19.51 0.81
N GLU A 271 -10.58 19.87 1.92
CA GLU A 271 -10.58 19.24 3.25
C GLU A 271 -11.99 18.81 3.71
N VAL A 272 -12.18 17.50 3.94
CA VAL A 272 -13.42 16.94 4.50
C VAL A 272 -13.22 16.70 6.00
N ASN A 273 -13.57 17.68 6.82
CA ASN A 273 -13.66 17.51 8.27
C ASN A 273 -15.06 17.00 8.64
N VAL A 274 -15.22 15.68 8.79
CA VAL A 274 -16.45 15.11 9.37
C VAL A 274 -16.25 15.00 10.88
N SER A 275 -17.00 15.80 11.63
CA SER A 275 -16.97 15.80 13.09
C SER A 275 -17.59 14.53 13.66
N PHE A 276 -16.87 13.85 14.56
CA PHE A 276 -17.28 12.77 15.46
C PHE A 276 -18.00 11.56 14.80
N GLY A 277 -17.22 10.54 14.43
CA GLY A 277 -17.69 9.21 13.99
C GLY A 277 -16.65 8.47 13.12
N ALA A 278 -16.74 7.14 13.02
CA ALA A 278 -15.94 6.37 12.06
C ALA A 278 -16.32 6.80 10.63
N SER A 279 -15.36 7.32 9.87
CA SER A 279 -15.60 7.86 8.53
C SER A 279 -15.03 6.90 7.47
N VAL A 280 -15.84 6.63 6.46
CA VAL A 280 -15.50 5.77 5.33
C VAL A 280 -15.49 6.64 4.08
N VAL A 281 -14.32 6.81 3.47
CA VAL A 281 -14.22 7.33 2.10
C VAL A 281 -13.73 6.20 1.24
N CYS A 282 -14.64 5.62 0.47
CA CYS A 282 -14.33 4.51 -0.41
C CYS A 282 -14.66 4.91 -1.83
N TYR A 283 -13.64 4.87 -2.68
CA TYR A 283 -13.79 5.15 -4.08
C TYR A 283 -14.07 3.85 -4.82
N VAL A 284 -15.31 3.73 -5.31
CA VAL A 284 -15.72 2.69 -6.25
C VAL A 284 -16.33 3.42 -7.41
N GLY A 285 -15.58 3.59 -8.51
CA GLY A 285 -16.08 4.19 -9.76
C GLY A 285 -17.05 3.28 -10.47
#